data_AF-A0A1G8G8X5-F1
#
_entry.id   AF-A0A1G8G8X5-F1
#
_cell.length_a   1.000
_cell.length_b   1.000
_cell.length_c   1.000
_cell.angle_alpha   90.00
_cell.angle_beta   90.00
_cell.angle_gamma   90.00
#
_symmetry.space_group_name_H-M   'P 1'
#
loop_
_entity.id
_entity.type
_entity.pdbx_description
1 polymer ?
#
loop_
_entity_poly.entity_id
_entity_poly.type
_entity_poly.pdbx_seq_one_letter_code
_entity_poly.pdbx_strand_id
1 'polypeptide(L)'
;MDNLARQLQRQKQEKQVVQQQVQQHSIQRKVTKGEKLIITGMLVAVITASLLVVTNYANIYAQERQISSLNHSINQQSDINKSLELEVSELSAPDRIMHYAKEELGMELNDDKVKVIQNSRP
;
A
#
# COMPACT_ATOMS: atom_id res chain seq x y z
N MET A 1 -43.46 83.42 24.29
CA MET A 1 -42.58 82.24 24.51
C MET A 1 -42.92 81.09 23.54
N ASP A 2 -43.27 81.38 22.28
CA ASP A 2 -43.83 80.38 21.34
C ASP A 2 -42.84 79.82 20.31
N ASN A 3 -41.59 80.30 20.37
CA ASN A 3 -40.59 79.98 19.35
C ASN A 3 -39.73 78.75 19.69
N LEU A 4 -39.77 78.28 20.95
CA LEU A 4 -38.99 77.12 21.39
C LEU A 4 -39.55 75.81 20.82
N ALA A 5 -40.88 75.68 20.76
CA ALA A 5 -41.56 74.47 20.25
C ALA A 5 -41.31 74.27 18.74
N ARG A 6 -41.29 75.36 17.96
CA ARG A 6 -40.97 75.33 16.53
C ARG A 6 -39.51 74.95 16.24
N GLN A 7 -38.57 75.34 17.11
CA GLN A 7 -37.17 74.96 16.96
C GLN A 7 -36.92 73.47 17.26
N LEU A 8 -37.61 72.91 18.26
CA LEU A 8 -37.59 71.46 18.51
C LEU A 8 -38.19 70.67 17.33
N GLN A 9 -39.23 71.21 16.69
CA GLN A 9 -39.87 70.58 15.54
C GLN A 9 -38.99 70.64 14.28
N ARG A 10 -38.24 71.74 14.07
CA ARG A 10 -37.24 71.84 12.98
C ARG A 10 -36.03 70.92 13.18
N GLN A 11 -35.51 70.78 14.41
CA GLN A 11 -34.41 69.84 14.67
C GLN A 11 -34.80 68.37 14.45
N LYS A 12 -36.08 68.00 14.61
CA LYS A 12 -36.57 66.66 14.25
C LYS A 12 -36.70 66.45 12.73
N GLN A 13 -36.87 67.51 11.94
CA GLN A 13 -37.02 67.42 10.49
C GLN A 13 -35.68 67.31 9.75
N GLU A 14 -34.57 67.80 10.30
CA GLU A 14 -33.24 67.67 9.67
C GLU A 14 -32.49 66.36 9.96
N LYS A 15 -32.96 65.54 10.92
CA LYS A 15 -32.44 64.16 11.11
C LYS A 15 -33.13 63.11 10.25
N GLN A 16 -34.01 63.52 9.33
CA GLN A 16 -34.46 62.68 8.23
C GLN A 16 -33.57 62.86 6.99
N VAL A 17 -32.25 62.89 7.19
CA VAL A 17 -31.32 62.48 6.14
C VAL A 17 -31.50 60.99 5.97
N VAL A 18 -32.45 60.65 5.10
CA VAL A 18 -32.41 59.51 4.19
C VAL A 18 -31.65 58.33 4.80
N GLN A 19 -32.31 57.61 5.70
CA GLN A 19 -32.11 56.17 5.72
C GLN A 19 -32.50 55.71 4.32
N GLN A 20 -31.53 55.69 3.43
CA GLN A 20 -31.56 54.77 2.32
C GLN A 20 -31.55 53.42 3.02
N GLN A 21 -32.74 52.93 3.35
CA GLN A 21 -33.00 51.52 3.44
C GLN A 21 -32.70 51.04 2.02
N VAL A 22 -31.41 50.84 1.75
CA VAL A 22 -30.97 49.87 0.78
C VAL A 22 -31.66 48.63 1.33
N GLN A 23 -32.84 48.34 0.79
CA GLN A 23 -33.46 47.06 0.97
C GLN A 23 -32.39 46.14 0.43
N GLN A 24 -31.54 45.65 1.33
CA GLN A 24 -30.75 44.48 1.09
C GLN A 24 -31.84 43.44 0.88
N HIS A 25 -32.26 43.32 -0.39
CA HIS A 25 -32.83 42.11 -0.90
C HIS A 25 -31.75 41.09 -0.60
N SER A 26 -31.81 40.55 0.62
CA SER A 26 -31.23 39.29 0.95
C SER A 26 -32.01 38.35 0.05
N ILE A 27 -31.51 38.22 -1.18
CA ILE A 27 -31.87 37.13 -2.06
C ILE A 27 -31.45 35.95 -1.21
N GLN A 28 -32.41 35.39 -0.46
CA GLN A 28 -32.23 34.16 0.26
C GLN A 28 -31.87 33.19 -0.86
N ARG A 29 -30.56 32.95 -1.04
CA ARG A 29 -30.02 32.02 -2.01
C ARG A 29 -30.48 30.66 -1.50
N LYS A 30 -31.73 30.32 -1.83
CA LYS A 30 -32.32 29.03 -1.54
C LYS A 30 -31.45 28.07 -2.30
N VAL A 31 -30.71 27.24 -1.56
CA VAL A 31 -29.92 26.13 -2.07
C VAL A 31 -30.77 25.45 -3.13
N THR A 32 -30.36 25.60 -4.38
CA THR A 32 -31.17 25.13 -5.50
C THR A 32 -31.25 23.61 -5.41
N LYS A 33 -32.39 23.01 -5.78
CA LYS A 33 -32.60 21.55 -5.64
C LYS A 33 -31.46 20.73 -6.30
N GLY A 34 -30.85 21.28 -7.36
CA GLY A 34 -29.69 20.71 -8.03
C GLY A 34 -28.41 20.71 -7.18
N GLU A 35 -28.12 21.77 -6.44
CA GLU A 35 -26.95 21.86 -5.56
C GLU A 35 -27.01 20.80 -4.45
N LYS A 36 -28.20 20.57 -3.88
CA LYS A 36 -28.42 19.47 -2.92
C LYS A 36 -28.13 18.11 -3.55
N LEU A 37 -28.56 17.87 -4.79
CA LEU A 37 -28.33 16.60 -5.49
C LEU A 37 -26.84 16.33 -5.75
N ILE A 38 -26.08 17.37 -6.13
CA ILE A 38 -24.63 17.28 -6.35
C ILE A 38 -23.93 16.95 -5.03
N ILE A 39 -24.30 17.60 -3.93
CA ILE A 39 -23.71 17.32 -2.61
C ILE A 39 -24.02 15.89 -2.16
N THR A 40 -25.26 15.42 -2.31
CA THR A 40 -25.62 14.04 -1.95
C THR A 40 -24.89 13.03 -2.83
N GLY A 41 -24.79 13.28 -4.14
CA GLY A 41 -24.05 12.43 -5.07
C GLY A 41 -22.56 12.38 -4.77
N MET A 42 -21.96 13.53 -4.41
CA MET A 42 -20.56 13.60 -4.00
C MET A 42 -20.32 12.83 -2.71
N LEU A 43 -21.23 12.91 -1.73
CA LEU A 43 -21.14 12.14 -0.50
C LEU A 43 -21.17 10.62 -0.77
N VAL A 44 -22.10 10.17 -1.61
CA VAL A 44 -22.22 8.75 -2.00
C VAL A 44 -20.98 8.28 -2.77
N ALA A 45 -20.46 9.11 -3.67
CA ALA A 45 -19.25 8.81 -4.42
C ALA A 45 -18.03 8.66 -3.50
N VAL A 46 -17.86 9.55 -2.52
CA VAL A 46 -16.77 9.48 -1.53
C VAL A 46 -16.90 8.22 -0.67
N ILE A 47 -18.10 7.87 -0.21
CA ILE A 47 -18.34 6.64 0.57
C ILE A 47 -17.99 5.40 -0.28
N THR A 48 -18.45 5.35 -1.53
CA THR A 48 -18.17 4.24 -2.44
C THR A 48 -16.67 4.10 -2.71
N ALA A 49 -15.98 5.22 -2.98
CA ALA A 49 -14.54 5.22 -3.18
C ALA A 49 -13.79 4.74 -1.92
N SER A 50 -14.23 5.17 -0.74
CA SER A 50 -13.63 4.74 0.53
C SER A 50 -13.79 3.23 0.75
N LEU A 51 -14.97 2.68 0.46
CA LEU A 51 -15.23 1.24 0.54
C LEU A 51 -14.34 0.43 -0.42
N LEU A 52 -14.15 0.91 -1.65
CA LEU A 52 -13.25 0.28 -2.62
C LEU A 52 -11.80 0.30 -2.13
N VAL A 53 -11.33 1.43 -1.60
CA VAL A 53 -9.97 1.55 -1.04
C VAL A 53 -9.77 0.58 0.12
N VAL A 54 -10.69 0.54 1.08
CA VAL A 54 -10.61 -0.35 2.25
C VAL A 54 -10.63 -1.83 1.83
N THR A 55 -11.51 -2.19 0.89
CA THR A 55 -11.60 -3.57 0.38
C THR A 55 -10.34 -3.98 -0.36
N ASN A 56 -9.77 -3.09 -1.18
CA ASN A 56 -8.48 -3.32 -1.83
C ASN A 56 -7.34 -3.42 -0.80
N TYR A 57 -7.36 -2.62 0.26
CA TYR A 57 -6.38 -2.71 1.34
C TYR A 57 -6.41 -4.07 2.04
N ALA A 58 -7.61 -4.62 2.27
CA ALA A 58 -7.78 -5.96 2.84
C ALA A 58 -7.23 -7.06 1.92
N ASN A 59 -7.47 -6.94 0.61
CA ASN A 59 -6.94 -7.87 -0.39
C ASN A 59 -5.41 -7.80 -0.50
N ILE A 60 -4.84 -6.58 -0.48
CA ILE A 60 -3.39 -6.36 -0.49
C ILE A 60 -2.76 -6.95 0.78
N TYR A 61 -3.37 -6.75 1.94
CA TYR A 61 -2.84 -7.29 3.20
C TYR A 61 -2.86 -8.82 3.25
N ALA A 62 -3.91 -9.44 2.71
CA ALA A 62 -3.98 -10.89 2.57
C ALA A 62 -2.94 -11.44 1.59
N GLN A 63 -2.71 -10.74 0.47
CA GLN A 63 -1.68 -11.09 -0.51
C GLN A 63 -0.26 -10.94 0.05
N GLU A 64 0.01 -9.88 0.82
CA GLU A 64 1.33 -9.66 1.44
C GLU A 64 1.71 -10.81 2.39
N ARG A 65 0.74 -11.29 3.19
CA ARG A 65 0.92 -12.47 4.06
C ARG A 65 1.23 -13.73 3.25
N GLN A 66 0.52 -13.96 2.15
CA GLN A 66 0.74 -15.12 1.29
C GLN A 66 2.11 -15.05 0.58
N ILE A 67 2.53 -13.86 0.13
CA ILE A 67 3.84 -13.63 -0.46
C ILE A 67 4.95 -13.87 0.57
N SER A 68 4.79 -13.36 1.79
CA SER A 68 5.75 -13.58 2.87
C SER A 68 5.87 -15.07 3.23
N SER A 69 4.76 -15.79 3.36
CA SER A 69 4.80 -17.23 3.64
C SER A 69 5.41 -18.03 2.49
N LEU A 70 5.09 -17.68 1.25
CA LEU A 70 5.63 -18.35 0.06
C LEU A 70 7.14 -18.13 -0.05
N ASN A 71 7.61 -16.90 0.16
CA ASN A 71 9.05 -16.59 0.18
C ASN A 71 9.77 -17.37 1.29
N HIS A 72 9.15 -17.54 2.46
CA HIS A 72 9.72 -18.37 3.52
C HIS A 72 9.86 -19.83 3.08
N SER A 73 8.82 -20.43 2.49
CA SER A 73 8.87 -21.80 1.97
C SER A 73 9.91 -21.97 0.87
N ILE A 74 10.05 -20.99 -0.04
CA ILE A 74 11.07 -21.01 -1.10
C ILE A 74 12.48 -20.99 -0.49
N ASN A 75 12.73 -20.15 0.51
CA ASN A 75 14.02 -20.09 1.18
C ASN A 75 14.35 -21.42 1.89
N GLN A 76 13.38 -21.99 2.61
CA GLN A 76 13.55 -23.29 3.25
C GLN A 76 13.87 -24.39 2.23
N GLN A 77 13.15 -24.44 1.10
CA GLN A 77 13.43 -25.42 0.07
C GLN A 77 14.80 -25.19 -0.60
N SER A 78 15.22 -23.95 -0.77
CA SER A 78 16.56 -23.61 -1.29
C SER A 78 17.66 -24.11 -0.36
N ASP A 79 17.50 -23.94 0.95
CA ASP A 79 18.49 -24.38 1.94
C ASP A 79 18.55 -25.90 2.04
N ILE A 80 17.41 -26.59 1.95
CA ILE A 80 17.35 -28.06 1.85
C ILE A 80 18.08 -28.53 0.59
N ASN A 81 17.81 -27.91 -0.56
CA ASN A 81 18.46 -28.27 -1.82
C ASN A 81 19.97 -28.07 -1.76
N LYS A 82 20.45 -26.96 -1.18
CA LYS A 82 21.89 -26.72 -0.99
C LYS A 82 22.53 -27.76 -0.05
N SER A 83 21.82 -28.12 1.01
CA SER A 83 22.30 -29.14 1.96
C SER A 83 22.42 -30.52 1.28
N LEU A 84 21.42 -30.90 0.48
CA LEU A 84 21.44 -32.11 -0.33
C LEU A 84 22.55 -32.08 -1.39
N GLU A 85 22.77 -30.94 -2.05
CA GLU A 85 23.85 -30.78 -3.03
C GLU A 85 25.22 -30.93 -2.37
N LEU A 86 25.40 -30.40 -1.16
CA LEU A 86 26.60 -30.57 -0.36
C LEU A 86 26.79 -32.03 0.04
N GLU A 87 25.74 -32.70 0.54
CA GLU A 87 25.77 -34.12 0.89
C GLU A 87 26.15 -34.98 -0.33
N VAL A 88 25.55 -34.73 -1.50
CA VAL A 88 25.91 -35.41 -2.75
C VAL A 88 27.36 -35.15 -3.12
N SER A 89 27.86 -33.91 -2.98
CA SER A 89 29.25 -33.57 -3.26
C SER A 89 30.22 -34.30 -2.33
N GLU A 90 29.90 -34.40 -1.04
CA GLU A 90 30.71 -35.14 -0.07
C GLU A 90 30.67 -36.65 -0.32
N LEU A 91 29.48 -37.21 -0.57
CA LEU A 91 29.31 -38.64 -0.85
C LEU A 91 29.96 -39.06 -2.17
N SER A 92 29.96 -38.17 -3.17
CA SER A 92 30.56 -38.37 -4.49
C SER A 92 32.04 -38.01 -4.53
N ALA A 93 32.62 -37.51 -3.43
CA ALA A 93 34.02 -37.12 -3.38
C ALA A 93 34.91 -38.34 -3.71
N PRO A 94 35.84 -38.21 -4.67
CA PRO A 94 36.68 -39.33 -5.11
C PRO A 94 37.46 -39.98 -3.96
N ASP A 95 37.95 -39.17 -3.02
CA ASP A 95 38.69 -39.64 -1.86
C ASP A 95 37.83 -40.53 -0.95
N ARG A 96 36.57 -40.14 -0.71
CA ARG A 96 35.63 -40.91 0.11
C ARG A 96 35.22 -42.21 -0.59
N ILE A 97 34.96 -42.16 -1.89
CA ILE A 97 34.65 -43.37 -2.68
C ILE A 97 35.85 -44.33 -2.65
N MET A 98 37.07 -43.81 -2.82
CA MET A 98 38.30 -44.59 -2.79
C MET A 98 38.54 -45.24 -1.42
N HIS A 99 38.33 -44.49 -0.35
CA HIS A 99 38.42 -45.00 1.02
C HIS A 99 37.42 -46.14 1.26
N TYR A 100 36.14 -45.93 0.92
CA TYR A 100 35.11 -46.97 1.06
C TYR A 100 35.42 -48.21 0.21
N ALA A 101 35.88 -48.02 -1.03
CA ALA A 101 36.27 -49.11 -1.91
C ALA A 101 37.42 -49.96 -1.35
N LYS A 102 38.45 -49.32 -0.78
CA LYS A 102 39.63 -50.02 -0.26
C LYS A 102 39.39 -50.66 1.10
N GLU A 103 38.78 -49.92 2.02
CA GLU A 103 38.68 -50.35 3.42
C GLU A 103 37.47 -51.24 3.68
N GLU A 104 36.31 -50.91 3.12
CA GLU A 104 35.06 -51.64 3.41
C GLU A 104 34.81 -52.77 2.41
N LEU A 105 35.20 -52.58 1.15
CA LEU A 105 34.99 -53.55 0.07
C LEU A 105 36.24 -54.34 -0.29
N GLY A 106 37.41 -54.00 0.27
CA GLY A 106 38.67 -54.71 0.03
C GLY A 106 39.16 -54.64 -1.42
N MET A 107 38.75 -53.63 -2.19
CA MET A 107 39.18 -53.46 -3.57
C MET A 107 40.53 -52.76 -3.66
N GLU A 108 41.42 -53.28 -4.50
CA GLU A 108 42.71 -52.67 -4.80
C GLU A 108 42.68 -51.89 -6.12
N LEU A 109 43.45 -50.81 -6.19
CA LEU A 109 43.53 -49.98 -7.38
C LEU A 109 44.49 -50.62 -8.39
N ASN A 110 44.03 -50.82 -9.62
CA ASN A 110 44.87 -51.28 -10.72
C ASN A 110 45.42 -50.06 -11.48
N ASP A 111 46.71 -49.77 -11.27
CA ASP A 111 47.40 -48.61 -11.82
C ASP A 111 47.42 -48.57 -13.36
N ASP A 112 47.34 -49.73 -14.03
CA ASP A 112 47.32 -49.83 -15.49
C ASP A 112 45.99 -49.36 -16.12
N LYS A 113 44.94 -49.19 -15.30
CA LYS A 113 43.58 -48.80 -15.75
C LYS A 113 43.08 -47.48 -15.16
N VAL A 114 43.98 -46.65 -14.64
CA VAL A 114 43.61 -45.32 -14.09
C VAL A 114 43.37 -44.33 -15.22
N LYS A 115 42.19 -43.70 -15.26
CA LYS A 115 41.84 -42.64 -16.22
C LYS A 115 41.56 -41.33 -15.48
N VAL A 116 42.40 -40.32 -15.71
CA VAL A 116 42.22 -38.98 -15.13
C VAL A 116 41.14 -38.23 -15.92
N ILE A 117 40.05 -37.87 -15.24
CA ILE A 117 39.00 -37.01 -15.79
C ILE A 117 39.23 -35.57 -15.34
N GLN A 118 39.60 -34.68 -16.26
CA GLN A 118 39.58 -33.23 -16.00
C GLN A 118 38.14 -32.74 -16.12
N ASN A 119 37.57 -32.29 -15.00
CA ASN A 119 36.19 -31.83 -14.94
C ASN A 119 36.09 -30.41 -15.48
N SER A 120 36.01 -30.26 -16.81
CA SER A 120 35.71 -29.00 -17.49
C SER A 120 34.23 -28.65 -17.29
N ARG A 121 33.90 -27.87 -16.26
CA ARG A 121 32.56 -27.26 -16.15
C ARG A 121 32.52 -25.98 -16.99
N PRO A 122 31.52 -25.78 -17.88
CA PRO A 122 31.15 -24.45 -18.36
C PRO A 122 30.47 -23.62 -17.26
#